data_AF-A0A125SPM4-F1
#
_entry.id   AF-A0A125SPM4-F1
#
_cell.length_a   1.000
_cell.length_b   1.000
_cell.length_c   1.000
_cell.angle_alpha   90.00
_cell.angle_beta   90.00
_cell.angle_gamma   90.00
#
_symmetry.space_group_name_H-M   'P 1'
#
loop_
_entity.id
_entity.type
_entity.pdbx_description
1 polymer ?
#
loop_
_entity_poly.entity_id
_entity_poly.type
_entity_poly.pdbx_seq_one_letter_code
_entity_poly.pdbx_strand_id
1 'polypeptide(L)'
;MDATTLLSSLPHTSASADDKMPSSPLSFVEALDTLDRPDLVGYFNSERTYDTAYPMLENWFLAAPARSVFMMHWFHTFSAMLMPDGRSDIDHVVKGVTIPALLQGFSHAPQYFACHAAAQWVMRQHGGRLALIPAELDAFLEPHSRGWDSERVCNWLCDASADGKRPSARPLTKLISLLWRPLEERLQRGDFHRESILGELGSASHA
;
A
#
# COMPACT_ATOMS: atom_id res chain seq x y z
N MET A 1 11.01 -17.53 2.54
CA MET A 1 11.74 -16.81 1.47
C MET A 1 12.18 -15.49 2.05
N ASP A 2 13.44 -15.09 1.82
CA ASP A 2 13.99 -13.83 2.32
C ASP A 2 13.44 -12.66 1.49
N ALA A 3 13.16 -11.51 2.11
CA ALA A 3 12.52 -10.35 1.45
C ALA A 3 13.36 -9.82 0.28
N THR A 4 14.68 -10.02 0.32
CA THR A 4 15.62 -9.66 -0.74
C THR A 4 15.50 -10.56 -1.99
N THR A 5 15.11 -11.84 -1.82
CA THR A 5 14.85 -12.75 -2.94
C THR A 5 13.55 -12.39 -3.66
N LEU A 6 12.54 -11.93 -2.94
CA LEU A 6 11.28 -11.45 -3.51
C LEU A 6 11.48 -10.17 -4.32
N LEU A 7 12.32 -9.24 -3.84
CA LEU A 7 12.67 -8.01 -4.55
C LEU A 7 13.42 -8.25 -5.86
N SER A 8 14.34 -9.21 -5.91
CA SER A 8 15.06 -9.57 -7.14
C SER A 8 14.22 -10.37 -8.15
N SER A 9 13.14 -11.00 -7.71
CA SER A 9 12.13 -11.63 -8.58
C SER A 9 10.97 -10.70 -8.97
N LEU A 10 10.85 -9.54 -8.30
CA LEU A 10 9.96 -8.46 -8.75
C LEU A 10 10.65 -7.77 -9.95
N PRO A 11 9.95 -7.57 -11.08
CA PRO A 11 10.52 -7.01 -12.31
C PRO A 11 11.01 -5.54 -12.17
N HIS A 12 10.99 -4.98 -10.97
CA HIS A 12 11.34 -3.59 -10.69
C HIS A 12 12.77 -3.36 -10.19
N THR A 13 13.55 -4.41 -9.86
CA THR A 13 14.88 -4.24 -9.26
C THR A 13 16.07 -4.53 -10.19
N SER A 14 15.84 -5.17 -11.34
CA SER A 14 16.84 -5.22 -12.42
C SER A 14 16.42 -4.27 -13.54
N ALA A 15 16.96 -3.05 -13.51
CA ALA A 15 16.93 -2.16 -14.65
C ALA A 15 17.77 -2.78 -15.79
N SER A 16 17.14 -3.61 -16.62
CA SER A 16 17.51 -3.78 -18.03
C SER A 16 16.44 -3.08 -18.83
N ALA A 17 16.84 -2.15 -19.70
CA ALA A 17 15.96 -1.20 -20.37
C ALA A 17 14.98 -1.82 -21.40
N ASP A 18 14.96 -3.15 -21.55
CA ASP A 18 14.24 -3.82 -22.63
C ASP A 18 13.17 -4.82 -22.17
N ASP A 19 12.96 -5.04 -20.86
CA ASP A 19 11.88 -5.92 -20.41
C ASP A 19 10.58 -5.10 -20.25
N LYS A 20 9.82 -5.02 -21.34
CA LYS A 20 8.49 -4.40 -21.37
C LYS A 20 7.55 -5.15 -20.44
N MET A 21 7.42 -4.65 -19.21
CA MET A 21 6.28 -4.94 -18.33
C MET A 21 4.96 -4.82 -19.14
N PRO A 22 4.00 -5.73 -18.94
CA PRO A 22 2.68 -5.62 -19.56
C PRO A 22 2.03 -4.29 -19.18
N SER A 23 1.73 -3.49 -20.20
CA SER A 23 1.35 -2.08 -20.15
C SER A 23 -0.05 -1.79 -19.58
N SER A 24 -0.68 -2.77 -18.92
CA SER A 24 -2.00 -2.61 -18.31
C SER A 24 -1.87 -2.31 -16.82
N PRO A 25 -2.65 -1.37 -16.26
CA PRO A 25 -2.74 -1.18 -14.81
C PRO A 25 -2.96 -2.51 -14.09
N LEU A 26 -2.23 -2.72 -13.00
CA LEU A 26 -2.31 -3.91 -12.11
C LEU A 26 -1.88 -5.26 -12.72
N SER A 27 -1.29 -5.30 -13.92
CA SER A 27 -0.74 -6.54 -14.51
C SER A 27 0.31 -7.23 -13.64
N PHE A 28 0.98 -6.48 -12.75
CA PHE A 28 1.90 -7.02 -11.76
C PHE A 28 1.24 -8.01 -10.78
N VAL A 29 -0.08 -7.93 -10.58
CA VAL A 29 -0.83 -8.88 -9.74
C VAL A 29 -0.85 -10.26 -10.36
N GLU A 30 -0.98 -10.35 -11.68
CA GLU A 30 -0.97 -11.63 -12.40
C GLU A 30 0.39 -12.31 -12.27
N ALA A 31 1.48 -11.54 -12.37
CA ALA A 31 2.83 -12.04 -12.12
C ALA A 31 2.99 -12.57 -10.68
N LEU A 32 2.37 -11.92 -9.69
CA LEU A 32 2.42 -12.34 -8.29
C LEU A 32 1.52 -13.53 -7.98
N ASP A 33 0.42 -13.73 -8.70
CA ASP A 33 -0.42 -14.93 -8.59
C ASP A 33 0.31 -16.20 -9.05
N THR A 34 1.29 -16.05 -9.96
CA THR A 34 2.16 -17.18 -10.36
C THR A 34 3.13 -17.62 -9.27
N LEU A 35 3.33 -16.82 -8.21
CA LEU A 35 4.21 -17.16 -7.09
C LEU A 35 3.50 -18.08 -6.09
N ASP A 36 3.62 -19.41 -6.26
CA ASP A 36 3.18 -20.42 -5.27
C ASP A 36 1.75 -20.22 -4.70
N ARG A 37 0.84 -19.65 -5.50
CA ARG A 37 -0.59 -19.43 -5.17
C ARG A 37 -0.77 -18.83 -3.76
N PRO A 38 -0.43 -17.54 -3.60
CA PRO A 38 -0.49 -16.90 -2.30
C PRO A 38 -1.96 -16.75 -1.86
N ASP A 39 -2.19 -16.79 -0.55
CA ASP A 39 -3.49 -16.48 0.05
C ASP A 39 -3.81 -14.97 -0.05
N LEU A 40 -2.76 -14.15 -0.19
CA LEU A 40 -2.85 -12.71 -0.41
C LEU A 40 -1.61 -12.19 -1.15
N VAL A 41 -1.84 -11.42 -2.20
CA VAL A 41 -0.90 -10.46 -2.80
C VAL A 41 -1.24 -9.08 -2.26
N GLY A 42 -0.26 -8.38 -1.71
CA GLY A 42 -0.50 -7.06 -1.14
C GLY A 42 0.75 -6.28 -0.81
N TYR A 43 0.56 -5.17 -0.12
CA TYR A 43 1.67 -4.36 0.38
C TYR A 43 1.80 -4.50 1.89
N PHE A 44 3.00 -4.22 2.39
CA PHE A 44 3.22 -3.96 3.81
C PHE A 44 4.02 -2.68 4.01
N ASN A 45 3.84 -2.07 5.16
CA ASN A 45 4.55 -0.87 5.57
C ASN A 45 5.88 -1.26 6.20
N SER A 46 7.00 -1.03 5.50
CA SER A 46 8.31 -1.43 6.04
C SER A 46 8.77 -0.51 7.18
N GLU A 47 8.43 0.77 7.15
CA GLU A 47 8.73 1.73 8.23
C GLU A 47 7.97 1.41 9.53
N ARG A 48 6.84 0.70 9.42
CA ARG A 48 5.99 0.30 10.55
C ARG A 48 6.10 -1.18 10.92
N THR A 49 7.07 -1.90 10.37
CA THR A 49 7.31 -3.31 10.65
C THR A 49 8.60 -3.50 11.44
N TYR A 50 8.50 -3.94 12.71
CA TYR A 50 9.68 -4.30 13.51
C TYR A 50 9.92 -5.81 13.53
N ASP A 51 8.85 -6.59 13.68
CA ASP A 51 8.86 -8.06 13.61
C ASP A 51 8.47 -8.50 12.20
N THR A 52 9.48 -8.82 11.39
CA THR A 52 9.31 -9.18 9.96
C THR A 52 8.64 -10.53 9.74
N ALA A 53 8.51 -11.37 10.77
CA ALA A 53 7.70 -12.58 10.69
C ALA A 53 6.20 -12.26 10.57
N TYR A 54 5.79 -11.06 11.00
CA TYR A 54 4.42 -10.57 10.95
C TYR A 54 4.40 -9.13 10.43
N PRO A 55 4.61 -8.93 9.11
CA PRO A 55 4.72 -7.59 8.51
C PRO A 55 3.43 -6.77 8.66
N MET A 56 3.55 -5.45 8.84
CA MET A 56 2.40 -4.56 8.96
C MET A 56 1.69 -4.41 7.61
N LEU A 57 0.74 -5.30 7.33
CA LEU A 57 0.01 -5.32 6.06
C LEU A 57 -0.73 -4.00 5.83
N GLU A 58 -0.65 -3.48 4.61
CA GLU A 58 -1.49 -2.40 4.15
C GLU A 58 -2.88 -2.92 3.79
N ASN A 59 -3.93 -2.15 4.06
CA ASN A 59 -5.32 -2.56 3.83
C ASN A 59 -5.99 -1.81 2.68
N TRP A 60 -5.27 -0.92 1.99
CA TRP A 60 -5.78 -0.14 0.86
C TRP A 60 -5.62 -0.84 -0.50
N PHE A 61 -4.84 -1.91 -0.56
CA PHE A 61 -4.70 -2.78 -1.74
C PHE A 61 -4.55 -4.23 -1.32
N LEU A 62 -5.49 -5.06 -1.75
CA LEU A 62 -5.57 -6.48 -1.41
C LEU A 62 -6.01 -7.24 -2.65
N ALA A 63 -5.17 -8.15 -3.14
CA ALA A 63 -5.50 -9.06 -4.22
C ALA A 63 -5.39 -10.50 -3.69
N ALA A 64 -6.49 -11.25 -3.70
CA ALA A 64 -6.53 -12.58 -3.13
C ALA A 64 -7.39 -13.50 -4.00
N PRO A 65 -7.09 -14.82 -4.04
CA PRO A 65 -7.96 -15.78 -4.70
C PRO A 65 -9.35 -15.78 -4.06
N ALA A 66 -10.36 -16.11 -4.86
CA ALA A 66 -11.71 -16.30 -4.35
C ALA A 66 -11.69 -17.30 -3.19
N ARG A 67 -12.35 -16.95 -2.08
CA ARG A 67 -12.41 -17.76 -0.85
C ARG A 67 -11.05 -18.00 -0.16
N SER A 68 -10.09 -17.08 -0.30
CA SER A 68 -8.87 -17.08 0.51
C SER A 68 -9.21 -17.22 2.00
N VAL A 69 -8.68 -18.28 2.64
CA VAL A 69 -8.92 -18.57 4.07
C VAL A 69 -8.33 -17.46 4.93
N PHE A 70 -7.14 -16.97 4.58
CA PHE A 70 -6.52 -15.83 5.25
C PHE A 70 -7.42 -14.60 5.24
N MET A 71 -7.96 -14.24 4.07
CA MET A 71 -8.84 -13.06 3.94
C MET A 71 -10.16 -13.24 4.70
N MET A 72 -10.73 -14.44 4.71
CA MET A 72 -11.92 -14.72 5.50
C MET A 72 -11.65 -14.60 7.00
N HIS A 73 -10.54 -15.14 7.50
CA HIS A 73 -10.15 -14.95 8.90
C HIS A 73 -9.92 -13.48 9.23
N TRP A 74 -9.17 -12.76 8.38
CA TRP A 74 -8.89 -11.34 8.60
C TRP A 74 -10.19 -10.51 8.65
N PHE A 75 -11.09 -10.71 7.68
CA PHE A 75 -12.39 -10.04 7.66
C PHE A 75 -13.20 -10.35 8.93
N HIS A 76 -13.36 -11.62 9.31
CA HIS A 76 -14.11 -11.99 10.51
C HIS A 76 -13.50 -11.41 11.79
N THR A 77 -12.17 -11.47 11.94
CA THR A 77 -11.45 -10.91 13.09
C THR A 77 -11.64 -9.40 13.16
N PHE A 78 -11.52 -8.68 12.03
CA PHE A 78 -11.76 -7.23 11.99
C PHE A 78 -13.21 -6.89 12.31
N SER A 79 -14.18 -7.59 11.71
CA SER A 79 -15.61 -7.37 11.99
C SER A 79 -15.95 -7.60 13.46
N ALA A 80 -15.34 -8.60 14.11
CA ALA A 80 -15.53 -8.86 15.53
C ALA A 80 -14.95 -7.76 16.45
N MET A 81 -13.99 -6.97 15.96
CA MET A 81 -13.45 -5.81 16.69
C MET A 81 -14.35 -4.58 16.58
N LEU A 82 -15.26 -4.53 15.61
CA LEU A 82 -16.12 -3.36 15.42
C LEU A 82 -17.33 -3.41 16.35
N MET A 83 -17.55 -2.31 17.06
CA MET A 83 -18.74 -2.06 17.86
C MET A 83 -19.90 -1.56 16.97
N PRO A 84 -21.16 -1.65 17.42
CA PRO A 84 -22.32 -1.19 16.64
C PRO A 84 -22.28 0.29 16.23
N ASP A 85 -21.52 1.13 16.95
CA ASP A 85 -21.32 2.54 16.64
C ASP A 85 -20.13 2.82 15.70
N GLY A 86 -19.48 1.78 15.18
CA GLY A 86 -18.35 1.87 14.25
C GLY A 86 -16.99 2.09 14.91
N ARG A 87 -16.90 2.25 16.23
CA ARG A 87 -15.62 2.24 16.94
C ARG A 87 -15.06 0.83 17.00
N SER A 88 -13.76 0.70 17.25
CA SER A 88 -13.10 -0.59 17.40
C SER A 88 -12.66 -0.85 18.84
N ASP A 89 -12.77 -2.11 19.25
CA ASP A 89 -12.23 -2.65 20.49
C ASP A 89 -11.31 -3.84 20.14
N ILE A 90 -10.01 -3.55 20.10
CA ILE A 90 -8.99 -4.55 19.74
C ILE A 90 -8.88 -5.62 20.85
N ASP A 91 -8.95 -5.20 22.13
CA ASP A 91 -8.78 -6.07 23.29
C ASP A 91 -9.90 -7.11 23.41
N HIS A 92 -11.10 -6.80 22.91
CA HIS A 92 -12.23 -7.72 22.92
C HIS A 92 -11.94 -9.04 22.18
N VAL A 93 -11.17 -8.96 21.08
CA VAL A 93 -10.96 -10.10 20.17
C VAL A 93 -9.60 -10.76 20.40
N VAL A 94 -8.55 -9.96 20.68
CA VAL A 94 -7.19 -10.49 20.72
C VAL A 94 -6.82 -11.05 22.08
N LYS A 95 -6.85 -12.38 22.19
CA LYS A 95 -6.37 -13.09 23.38
C LYS A 95 -4.94 -13.56 23.21
N GLY A 96 -4.13 -13.40 24.25
CA GLY A 96 -2.76 -13.95 24.30
C GLY A 96 -1.70 -13.15 23.52
N VAL A 97 -2.06 -12.05 22.86
CA VAL A 97 -1.12 -11.12 22.21
C VAL A 97 -1.44 -9.71 22.67
N THR A 98 -0.42 -8.94 23.06
CA THR A 98 -0.60 -7.57 23.55
C THR A 98 -0.82 -6.60 22.39
N ILE A 99 -1.57 -5.50 22.63
CA ILE A 99 -1.74 -4.43 21.63
C ILE A 99 -0.39 -3.91 21.09
N PRO A 100 0.63 -3.61 21.92
CA PRO A 100 1.93 -3.17 21.39
C PRO A 100 2.59 -4.18 20.46
N ALA A 101 2.42 -5.48 20.69
CA ALA A 101 2.96 -6.51 19.79
C ALA A 101 2.19 -6.57 18.47
N LEU A 102 0.86 -6.44 18.50
CA LEU A 102 0.04 -6.39 17.29
C LEU A 102 0.31 -5.13 16.47
N LEU A 103 0.42 -3.99 17.13
CA LEU A 103 0.64 -2.72 16.46
C LEU A 103 2.12 -2.42 16.20
N GLN A 104 3.02 -3.39 16.43
CA GLN A 104 4.44 -3.22 16.14
C GLN A 104 4.99 -1.96 16.83
N GLY A 105 4.65 -1.75 18.11
CA GLY A 105 5.07 -0.57 18.88
C GLY A 105 4.35 0.75 18.55
N PHE A 106 3.51 0.82 17.50
CA PHE A 106 2.71 2.01 17.22
C PHE A 106 1.54 2.13 18.19
N SER A 107 1.55 3.17 19.00
CA SER A 107 0.56 3.38 20.08
C SER A 107 -0.38 4.56 19.84
N HIS A 108 -0.11 5.39 18.84
CA HIS A 108 -0.96 6.53 18.53
C HIS A 108 -2.24 6.07 17.84
N ALA A 109 -3.40 6.39 18.42
CA ALA A 109 -4.73 6.07 17.89
C ALA A 109 -4.92 4.57 17.54
N PRO A 110 -4.80 3.64 18.50
CA PRO A 110 -4.86 2.19 18.23
C PRO A 110 -6.15 1.77 17.52
N GLN A 111 -7.27 2.46 17.79
CA GLN A 111 -8.55 2.19 17.14
C GLN A 111 -8.52 2.39 15.61
N TYR A 112 -7.71 3.34 15.13
CA TYR A 112 -7.49 3.55 13.70
C TYR A 112 -6.80 2.34 13.04
N PHE A 113 -5.98 1.64 13.82
CA PHE A 113 -5.21 0.49 13.36
C PHE A 113 -5.91 -0.86 13.55
N ALA A 114 -7.20 -0.90 13.91
CA ALA A 114 -7.91 -2.15 14.19
C ALA A 114 -7.88 -3.15 13.02
N CYS A 115 -8.00 -2.68 11.77
CA CYS A 115 -7.87 -3.56 10.60
C CYS A 115 -6.45 -4.15 10.48
N HIS A 116 -5.41 -3.36 10.74
CA HIS A 116 -4.03 -3.85 10.77
C HIS A 116 -3.78 -4.82 11.94
N ALA A 117 -4.34 -4.53 13.12
CA ALA A 117 -4.27 -5.40 14.29
C ALA A 117 -4.95 -6.76 14.06
N ALA A 118 -6.09 -6.77 13.35
CA ALA A 118 -6.75 -8.01 12.95
C ALA A 118 -5.85 -8.85 12.03
N ALA A 119 -5.19 -8.23 11.04
CA ALA A 119 -4.25 -8.92 10.15
C ALA A 119 -3.09 -9.54 10.94
N GLN A 120 -2.50 -8.75 11.85
CA GLN A 120 -1.41 -9.16 12.73
C GLN A 120 -1.80 -10.34 13.60
N TRP A 121 -3.00 -10.30 14.17
CA TRP A 121 -3.52 -11.41 14.97
C TRP A 121 -3.73 -12.66 14.12
N VAL A 122 -4.33 -12.55 12.94
CA VAL A 122 -4.56 -13.70 12.05
C VAL A 122 -3.25 -14.34 11.60
N MET A 123 -2.24 -13.56 11.20
CA MET A 123 -0.93 -14.12 10.85
C MET A 123 -0.31 -14.89 12.03
N ARG A 124 -0.44 -14.37 13.27
CA ARG A 124 0.11 -15.01 14.48
C ARG A 124 -0.63 -16.28 14.89
N GLN A 125 -1.94 -16.36 14.68
CA GLN A 125 -2.75 -17.51 15.11
C GLN A 125 -2.94 -18.57 14.02
N HIS A 126 -3.01 -18.15 12.77
CA HIS A 126 -3.41 -19.00 11.64
C HIS A 126 -2.35 -19.06 10.54
N GLY A 127 -1.36 -18.18 10.55
CA GLY A 127 -0.41 -18.03 9.44
C GLY A 127 -1.08 -17.55 8.15
N GLY A 128 -0.36 -17.69 7.04
CA GLY A 128 -0.85 -17.39 5.69
C GLY A 128 0.31 -17.40 4.69
N ARG A 129 0.04 -17.80 3.44
CA ARG A 129 1.00 -17.64 2.33
C ARG A 129 0.85 -16.24 1.75
N LEU A 130 1.79 -15.35 2.05
CA LEU A 130 1.70 -13.94 1.64
C LEU A 130 2.78 -13.62 0.61
N ALA A 131 2.39 -12.99 -0.50
CA ALA A 131 3.28 -12.38 -1.47
C ALA A 131 3.22 -10.86 -1.30
N LEU A 132 4.22 -10.29 -0.64
CA LEU A 132 4.16 -8.90 -0.18
C LEU A 132 5.24 -8.03 -0.81
N ILE A 133 4.85 -6.83 -1.19
CA ILE A 133 5.76 -5.78 -1.65
C ILE A 133 5.92 -4.73 -0.54
N PRO A 134 7.14 -4.30 -0.17
CA PRO A 134 7.32 -3.15 0.70
C PRO A 134 6.76 -1.90 0.02
N ALA A 135 5.78 -1.24 0.63
CA ALA A 135 5.06 -0.14 0.00
C ALA A 135 6.01 1.00 -0.40
N GLU A 136 7.01 1.30 0.43
CA GLU A 136 8.01 2.35 0.23
C GLU A 136 8.92 2.13 -1.00
N LEU A 137 8.99 0.89 -1.50
CA LEU A 137 9.76 0.53 -2.69
C LEU A 137 8.91 0.54 -3.97
N ASP A 138 7.60 0.77 -3.86
CA ASP A 138 6.68 0.75 -5.00
C ASP A 138 5.54 1.77 -4.84
N ALA A 139 4.36 1.39 -4.32
CA ALA A 139 3.20 2.28 -4.29
C ALA A 139 3.40 3.59 -3.50
N PHE A 140 4.30 3.61 -2.51
CA PHE A 140 4.70 4.81 -1.78
C PHE A 140 6.00 5.43 -2.26
N LEU A 141 6.65 4.89 -3.30
CA LEU A 141 7.98 5.29 -3.73
C LEU A 141 8.10 6.80 -3.96
N GLU A 142 7.16 7.41 -4.68
CA GLU A 142 7.23 8.83 -5.04
C GLU A 142 7.00 9.76 -3.83
N PRO A 143 5.95 9.56 -3.00
CA PRO A 143 5.85 10.27 -1.73
C PRO A 143 7.03 10.05 -0.77
N HIS A 144 7.49 8.80 -0.63
CA HIS A 144 8.55 8.42 0.29
C HIS A 144 9.89 9.03 -0.11
N SER A 145 10.27 8.99 -1.39
CA SER A 145 11.52 9.60 -1.88
C SER A 145 11.56 11.13 -1.72
N ARG A 146 10.39 11.75 -1.51
CA ARG A 146 10.23 13.19 -1.21
C ARG A 146 10.10 13.48 0.29
N GLY A 147 10.31 12.47 1.14
CA GLY A 147 10.25 12.59 2.60
C GLY A 147 8.84 12.80 3.14
N TRP A 148 7.81 12.34 2.42
CA TRP A 148 6.40 12.53 2.76
C TRP A 148 5.97 14.01 2.85
N ASP A 149 6.78 14.92 2.30
CA ASP A 149 6.53 16.35 2.32
C ASP A 149 5.40 16.71 1.36
N SER A 150 4.32 17.28 1.90
CA SER A 150 3.10 17.52 1.14
C SER A 150 3.27 18.56 0.04
N GLU A 151 4.16 19.55 0.21
CA GLU A 151 4.45 20.55 -0.81
C GLU A 151 5.24 19.91 -1.96
N ARG A 152 6.31 19.16 -1.66
CA ARG A 152 7.13 18.47 -2.67
C ARG A 152 6.33 17.46 -3.47
N VAL A 153 5.45 16.68 -2.81
CA VAL A 153 4.57 15.74 -3.50
C VAL A 153 3.56 16.47 -4.37
N CYS A 154 2.97 17.56 -3.87
CA CYS A 154 2.00 18.33 -4.62
C CYS A 154 2.63 18.98 -5.87
N ASN A 155 3.82 19.58 -5.74
CA ASN A 155 4.56 20.16 -6.85
C ASN A 155 4.93 19.09 -7.88
N TRP A 156 5.35 17.90 -7.43
CA TRP A 156 5.59 16.79 -8.35
C TRP A 156 4.36 16.37 -9.16
N LEU A 157 3.16 16.43 -8.56
CA LEU A 157 1.91 16.07 -9.25
C LEU A 157 1.41 17.18 -10.19
N CYS A 158 1.58 18.44 -9.80
CA CYS A 158 0.96 19.60 -10.46
C CYS A 158 1.90 20.38 -11.39
N ASP A 159 3.21 20.25 -11.27
CA ASP A 159 4.18 21.04 -12.02
C ASP A 159 4.75 20.26 -13.21
N ALA A 160 5.23 20.97 -14.24
CA ALA A 160 5.91 20.35 -15.37
C ALA A 160 7.31 19.88 -14.97
N SER A 161 7.79 18.78 -15.56
CA SER A 161 9.17 18.33 -15.30
C SER A 161 10.18 19.32 -15.88
N ALA A 162 11.17 19.73 -15.07
CA ALA A 162 12.18 20.71 -15.46
C ALA A 162 13.07 20.24 -16.62
N ASP A 163 13.25 18.93 -16.79
CA ASP A 163 14.06 18.32 -17.86
C ASP A 163 13.20 17.71 -18.98
N GLY A 164 11.87 17.89 -18.92
CA GLY A 164 10.92 17.27 -19.84
C GLY A 164 10.84 15.73 -19.73
N LYS A 165 11.66 15.10 -18.89
CA LYS A 165 11.63 13.65 -18.64
C LYS A 165 10.67 13.41 -17.49
N ARG A 166 9.64 12.62 -17.77
CA ARG A 166 8.70 12.20 -16.75
C ARG A 166 9.22 10.95 -16.05
N PRO A 167 8.96 10.78 -14.74
CA PRO A 167 8.99 9.46 -14.15
C PRO A 167 8.07 8.56 -14.98
N SER A 168 8.56 7.39 -15.41
CA SER A 168 7.71 6.39 -16.05
C SER A 168 6.49 6.18 -15.16
N ALA A 169 5.28 6.41 -15.67
CA ALA A 169 4.05 6.24 -14.91
C ALA A 169 4.08 4.87 -14.24
N ARG A 170 4.29 4.86 -12.92
CA ARG A 170 4.27 3.62 -12.15
C ARG A 170 2.84 3.08 -12.19
N PRO A 171 2.65 1.76 -12.19
CA PRO A 171 1.31 1.17 -12.25
C PRO A 171 0.38 1.64 -11.12
N LEU A 172 0.94 2.02 -9.97
CA LEU A 172 0.19 2.47 -8.80
C LEU A 172 1.00 3.46 -7.95
N THR A 173 0.39 4.61 -7.63
CA THR A 173 0.91 5.55 -6.62
C THR A 173 -0.17 5.80 -5.58
N LYS A 174 0.12 5.50 -4.31
CA LYS A 174 -0.80 5.73 -3.19
C LYS A 174 -0.46 7.05 -2.49
N LEU A 175 -1.42 7.97 -2.48
CA LEU A 175 -1.38 9.18 -1.67
C LEU A 175 -2.04 8.93 -0.29
N ILE A 176 -1.39 9.38 0.78
CA ILE A 176 -1.93 9.35 2.15
C ILE A 176 -2.67 10.65 2.47
N SER A 177 -3.58 10.62 3.47
CA SER A 177 -4.49 11.74 3.81
C SER A 177 -3.81 13.10 3.97
N LEU A 178 -2.58 13.16 4.50
CA LEU A 178 -1.85 14.41 4.69
C LEU A 178 -1.38 15.05 3.38
N LEU A 179 -1.24 14.27 2.31
CA LEU A 179 -0.83 14.74 0.98
C LEU A 179 -2.00 15.29 0.17
N TRP A 180 -3.24 14.95 0.55
CA TRP A 180 -4.43 15.33 -0.20
C TRP A 180 -4.81 16.80 -0.03
N ARG A 181 -4.65 17.39 1.16
CA ARG A 181 -5.12 18.76 1.43
C ARG A 181 -4.53 19.83 0.50
N PRO A 182 -3.20 20.00 0.40
CA PRO A 182 -2.64 21.02 -0.49
C PRO A 182 -2.93 20.71 -1.97
N LEU A 183 -3.02 19.42 -2.30
CA LEU A 183 -3.36 18.99 -3.64
C LEU A 183 -4.79 19.38 -4.02
N GLU A 184 -5.75 19.15 -3.13
CA GLU A 184 -7.16 19.48 -3.31
C GLU A 184 -7.35 21.00 -3.47
N GLU A 185 -6.63 21.80 -2.68
CA GLU A 185 -6.61 23.26 -2.81
C GLU A 185 -6.07 23.75 -4.15
N ARG A 186 -5.01 23.12 -4.70
CA ARG A 186 -4.49 23.46 -6.04
C ARG A 186 -5.47 23.04 -7.13
N LEU A 187 -6.04 21.84 -7.03
CA LEU A 187 -7.03 21.32 -7.97
C LEU A 187 -8.28 22.21 -8.05
N GLN A 188 -8.81 22.65 -6.90
CA GLN A 188 -9.96 23.56 -6.85
C GLN A 188 -9.70 24.91 -7.53
N ARG A 189 -8.45 25.38 -7.52
CA ARG A 189 -8.02 26.63 -8.16
C ARG A 189 -7.64 26.45 -9.63
N GLY A 190 -7.60 25.22 -10.15
CA GLY A 190 -7.05 24.92 -11.47
C GLY A 190 -5.54 25.19 -11.57
N ASP A 191 -4.85 25.18 -10.43
CA ASP A 191 -3.42 25.51 -10.32
C ASP A 191 -2.56 24.27 -10.57
N PHE A 192 -2.54 23.81 -11.81
CA PHE A 192 -1.66 22.75 -12.29
C PHE A 192 -1.29 22.99 -13.76
N HIS A 193 -0.10 22.56 -14.15
CA HIS A 193 0.33 22.60 -15.54
C HIS A 193 -0.34 21.50 -16.36
N ARG A 194 -0.76 21.79 -17.60
CA ARG A 194 -1.30 20.75 -18.51
C ARG A 194 -0.32 19.60 -18.77
N GLU A 195 0.97 19.90 -18.70
CA GLU A 195 2.06 18.94 -18.93
C GLU A 195 2.47 18.17 -17.65
N SER A 196 1.86 18.49 -16.51
CA SER A 196 2.02 17.78 -15.24
C SER A 196 1.30 16.43 -15.26
N ILE A 197 1.60 15.56 -14.28
CA ILE A 197 0.95 14.26 -14.12
C ILE A 197 -0.58 14.41 -14.05
N LEU A 198 -1.08 15.38 -13.27
CA LEU A 198 -2.52 15.61 -13.14
C LEU A 198 -3.13 16.23 -14.39
N GLY A 199 -2.38 17.10 -15.09
CA GLY A 199 -2.81 17.67 -16.35
C GLY A 199 -3.13 16.61 -17.41
N GLU A 200 -2.35 15.53 -17.44
CA GLU A 200 -2.57 14.41 -18.36
C GLU A 200 -3.75 13.54 -17.96
N LEU A 201 -3.89 13.23 -16.67
CA LEU A 201 -5.02 12.45 -16.16
C LEU A 201 -6.36 13.16 -16.44
N GLY A 202 -6.41 14.48 -16.32
CA GLY A 202 -7.57 15.28 -16.69
C GLY A 202 -7.85 15.28 -18.20
N SER A 203 -6.80 15.21 -19.02
CA SER A 203 -6.91 15.18 -20.49
C SER A 203 -7.37 13.80 -21.01
N ALA A 204 -6.97 12.72 -20.35
CA ALA A 204 -7.34 11.35 -20.69
C ALA A 204 -8.81 11.00 -20.37
N SER A 205 -9.48 11.79 -19.52
CA SER A 205 -10.90 11.58 -19.16
C SER A 205 -11.89 12.20 -20.17
N HIS A 206 -11.41 12.83 -21.23
CA HIS A 206 -12.21 13.51 -22.27
C HIS A 206 -11.89 13.05 -23.70
N ALA A 207 -11.13 11.95 -23.85
CA ALA A 207 -10.85 11.28 -25.11
C ALA A 207 -11.50 9.89 -25.14
#